data_AF-A0A7V9GXM6-F1
#
_entry.id   AF-A0A7V9GXM6-F1
#
_cell.length_a   1.000
_cell.length_b   1.000
_cell.length_c   1.000
_cell.angle_alpha   90.00
_cell.angle_beta   90.00
_cell.angle_gamma   90.00
#
_symmetry.space_group_name_H-M   'P 1'
#
loop_
_entity.id
_entity.type
_entity.pdbx_description
1 polymer ?
#
loop_
_entity_poly.entity_id
_entity_poly.type
_entity_poly.pdbx_seq_one_letter_code
_entity_poly.pdbx_strand_id
1 'polypeptide(L)'
;MNCRVGELDVGEAKVTGLQLEECVVEQLVLTGAHLAAVDLSGAQLHGLDGVGSLSGATISQDQLTRLAPALAAHLGVEVKQAP
;
A
#
# COMPACT_ATOMS: atom_id res chain seq x y z
N MET A 1 -10.86 -13.82 7.54
CA MET A 1 -12.21 -13.55 6.96
C MET A 1 -11.99 -13.31 5.47
N ASN A 2 -12.75 -13.95 4.57
CA ASN A 2 -12.60 -13.72 3.13
C ASN A 2 -13.33 -12.42 2.72
N CYS A 3 -12.69 -11.28 2.92
CA CYS A 3 -13.21 -9.99 2.47
C CYS A 3 -12.73 -9.71 1.04
N ARG A 4 -13.62 -9.18 0.19
CA ARG A 4 -13.24 -8.66 -1.12
C ARG A 4 -13.80 -7.26 -1.27
N VAL A 5 -12.91 -6.32 -1.57
CA VAL A 5 -13.24 -4.92 -1.78
C VAL A 5 -12.81 -4.56 -3.20
N GLY A 6 -13.70 -3.92 -3.95
CA GLY A 6 -13.34 -3.35 -5.25
C GLY A 6 -12.35 -2.22 -5.04
N GLU A 7 -12.83 -1.07 -4.60
CA GLU A 7 -12.01 0.07 -4.23
C GLU A 7 -12.14 0.34 -2.73
N LEU A 8 -11.01 0.45 -2.04
CA LEU A 8 -10.92 0.96 -0.69
C LEU A 8 -10.28 2.34 -0.75
N ASP A 9 -11.10 3.39 -0.70
CA ASP A 9 -10.64 4.77 -0.68
C ASP A 9 -10.55 5.28 0.76
N VAL A 10 -9.33 5.63 1.17
CA VAL A 10 -9.03 6.32 2.43
C VAL A 10 -8.10 7.52 2.18
N GLY A 11 -8.15 8.09 0.98
CA GLY A 11 -7.43 9.31 0.61
C GLY A 11 -7.79 10.47 1.55
N GLU A 12 -6.78 11.28 1.87
CA GLU A 12 -6.88 12.42 2.81
C GLU A 12 -7.38 12.07 4.24
N ALA A 13 -7.61 10.80 4.54
CA ALA A 13 -8.14 10.35 5.81
C ALA A 13 -7.03 10.14 6.85
N LYS A 14 -7.41 10.23 8.13
CA LYS A 14 -6.60 9.73 9.24
C LYS A 14 -7.06 8.31 9.56
N VAL A 15 -6.20 7.32 9.31
CA VAL A 15 -6.50 5.91 9.54
C VAL A 15 -5.60 5.40 10.65
N THR A 16 -6.20 4.80 11.68
CA THR A 16 -5.46 4.25 12.82
C THR A 16 -5.94 2.84 13.14
N GLY A 17 -5.00 1.89 13.25
CA GLY A 17 -5.31 0.52 13.69
C GLY A 17 -6.09 -0.34 12.68
N LEU A 18 -6.11 0.04 11.40
CA LEU A 18 -6.73 -0.78 10.36
C LEU A 18 -5.90 -2.05 10.11
N GLN A 19 -6.55 -3.21 10.09
CA GLN A 19 -5.92 -4.49 9.73
C GLN A 19 -6.70 -5.13 8.58
N LEU A 20 -6.02 -5.48 7.50
CA LEU A 20 -6.59 -6.18 6.36
C LEU A 20 -6.02 -7.60 6.28
N GLU A 21 -6.61 -8.51 7.04
CA GLU A 21 -6.22 -9.93 7.06
C GLU A 21 -7.06 -10.76 6.10
N GLU A 22 -6.40 -11.49 5.19
CA GLU A 22 -7.06 -12.37 4.20
C GLU A 22 -8.04 -11.61 3.28
N CYS A 23 -7.78 -10.31 3.06
CA CYS A 23 -8.58 -9.46 2.19
C CYS A 23 -8.00 -9.41 0.78
N VAL A 24 -8.87 -9.39 -0.22
CA VAL A 24 -8.51 -8.99 -1.59
C VAL A 24 -9.04 -7.57 -1.83
N VAL A 25 -8.15 -6.65 -2.20
CA VAL A 25 -8.49 -5.27 -2.54
C VAL A 25 -8.03 -5.01 -3.97
N GLU A 26 -8.98 -4.74 -4.88
CA GLU A 26 -8.62 -4.49 -6.28
C GLU A 26 -7.86 -3.16 -6.42
N GLN A 27 -8.32 -2.10 -5.74
CA GLN A 27 -7.65 -0.80 -5.69
C GLN A 27 -7.67 -0.22 -4.28
N LEU A 28 -6.51 0.19 -3.77
CA LEU A 28 -6.37 0.94 -2.52
C LEU A 28 -5.91 2.37 -2.83
N VAL A 29 -6.67 3.38 -2.39
CA VAL A 29 -6.35 4.80 -2.59
C VAL A 29 -5.88 5.40 -1.27
N LEU A 30 -4.61 5.81 -1.20
CA LEU A 30 -3.97 6.42 -0.02
C LEU A 30 -3.51 7.86 -0.24
N THR A 31 -3.79 8.48 -1.40
CA THR A 31 -3.28 9.82 -1.71
C THR A 31 -3.65 10.82 -0.60
N GLY A 32 -2.63 11.43 0.03
CA GLY A 32 -2.82 12.37 1.14
C GLY A 32 -3.21 11.76 2.50
N ALA A 33 -3.33 10.44 2.61
CA ALA A 33 -3.69 9.77 3.85
C ALA A 33 -2.60 9.90 4.93
N HIS A 34 -3.03 9.85 6.19
CA HIS A 34 -2.17 9.77 7.37
C HIS A 34 -2.44 8.46 8.10
N LEU A 35 -1.48 7.53 8.05
CA LEU A 35 -1.62 6.21 8.62
C LEU A 35 -0.89 6.09 9.96
N ALA A 36 -1.48 5.35 10.90
CA ALA A 36 -0.84 4.97 12.15
C ALA A 36 -1.21 3.53 12.52
N ALA A 37 -0.21 2.66 12.63
CA ALA A 37 -0.40 1.24 12.96
C ALA A 37 -1.41 0.54 12.03
N VAL A 38 -1.26 0.76 10.71
CA VAL A 38 -2.08 0.11 9.68
C VAL A 38 -1.35 -1.13 9.18
N ASP A 39 -1.98 -2.30 9.23
CA ASP A 39 -1.41 -3.54 8.70
C ASP A 39 -2.07 -3.95 7.39
N LEU A 40 -1.29 -3.87 6.30
CA LEU A 40 -1.69 -4.27 4.95
C LEU A 40 -1.02 -5.60 4.55
N SER A 41 -0.17 -6.17 5.40
CA SER A 41 0.71 -7.30 5.04
C SER A 41 -0.04 -8.59 4.71
N GLY A 42 -1.25 -8.76 5.29
CA GLY A 42 -2.15 -9.87 5.03
C GLY A 42 -3.08 -9.70 3.83
N ALA A 43 -3.04 -8.55 3.15
CA ALA A 43 -3.93 -8.23 2.04
C ALA A 43 -3.30 -8.54 0.67
N GLN A 44 -4.11 -9.04 -0.25
CA GLN A 44 -3.79 -9.07 -1.66
C GLN A 44 -4.22 -7.74 -2.28
N LEU A 45 -3.25 -6.88 -2.57
CA LEU A 45 -3.45 -5.59 -3.24
C LEU A 45 -3.13 -5.74 -4.72
N HIS A 46 -4.10 -5.48 -5.60
CA HIS A 46 -3.86 -5.48 -7.06
C HIS A 46 -3.41 -4.11 -7.57
N GLY A 47 -3.87 -3.02 -6.94
CA GLY A 47 -3.40 -1.67 -7.22
C GLY A 47 -3.36 -0.79 -5.98
N LEU A 48 -2.48 0.22 -6.04
CA LEU A 48 -2.21 1.16 -4.96
C LEU A 48 -1.93 2.55 -5.54
N ASP A 49 -2.73 3.52 -5.13
CA ASP A 49 -2.47 4.94 -5.37
C ASP A 49 -1.96 5.61 -4.08
N GLY A 50 -1.06 6.58 -4.23
CA GLY A 50 -0.53 7.33 -3.09
C GLY A 50 0.55 6.57 -2.32
N VAL A 51 1.48 5.91 -3.01
CA VAL A 51 2.62 5.19 -2.40
C VAL A 51 3.42 6.05 -1.40
N GLY A 52 3.44 7.37 -1.58
CA GLY A 52 4.06 8.32 -0.65
C GLY A 52 3.39 8.43 0.72
N SER A 53 2.13 8.02 0.84
CA SER A 53 1.37 8.03 2.09
C SER A 53 1.47 6.73 2.88
N LEU A 54 2.32 5.78 2.46
CA LEU A 54 2.50 4.49 3.14
C LEU A 54 3.16 4.59 4.53
N SER A 55 3.68 5.77 4.89
CA SER A 55 4.27 5.97 6.23
C SER A 55 3.27 5.62 7.33
N GLY A 56 3.66 4.71 8.24
CA GLY A 56 2.79 4.19 9.29
C GLY A 56 2.04 2.90 8.94
N ALA A 57 2.22 2.37 7.72
CA ALA A 57 1.73 1.06 7.32
C ALA A 57 2.81 -0.04 7.41
N THR A 58 2.37 -1.26 7.72
CA THR A 58 3.13 -2.50 7.59
C THR A 58 2.74 -3.19 6.28
N ILE A 59 3.74 -3.59 5.48
CA ILE A 59 3.58 -4.36 4.23
C ILE A 59 4.47 -5.60 4.27
N SER A 60 4.12 -6.62 3.50
CA SER A 60 4.95 -7.85 3.37
C SER A 60 6.16 -7.64 2.44
N GLN A 61 7.13 -8.57 2.52
CA GLN A 61 8.32 -8.58 1.65
C GLN A 61 7.93 -8.65 0.15
N ASP A 62 6.92 -9.45 -0.18
CA ASP A 62 6.44 -9.59 -1.56
C ASP A 62 5.78 -8.32 -2.05
N GLN A 63 4.99 -7.66 -1.19
CA GLN A 63 4.40 -6.36 -1.50
C GLN A 63 5.50 -5.32 -1.73
N LEU A 64 6.53 -5.25 -0.87
CA LEU A 64 7.66 -4.33 -1.05
C LEU A 64 8.34 -4.54 -2.41
N THR A 65 8.59 -5.80 -2.80
CA THR A 65 9.21 -6.11 -4.09
C THR A 65 8.36 -5.62 -5.26
N ARG A 66 7.03 -5.82 -5.20
CA ARG A 66 6.10 -5.33 -6.23
C ARG A 66 6.00 -3.80 -6.25
N LEU A 67 6.07 -3.16 -5.09
CA LEU A 67 5.99 -1.71 -4.94
C LEU A 67 7.31 -0.99 -5.22
N ALA A 68 8.44 -1.69 -5.25
CA ALA A 68 9.76 -1.09 -5.42
C ALA A 68 9.86 -0.12 -6.62
N PRO A 69 9.32 -0.40 -7.81
CA PRO A 69 9.34 0.55 -8.92
C PRO A 69 8.55 1.84 -8.62
N ALA A 70 7.37 1.73 -7.99
CA ALA A 70 6.54 2.88 -7.64
C ALA A 70 7.19 3.73 -6.53
N LEU A 71 7.79 3.07 -5.53
CA LEU A 71 8.57 3.73 -4.48
C LEU A 71 9.77 4.48 -5.06
N ALA A 72 10.53 3.85 -5.97
CA ALA A 72 11.66 4.50 -6.61
C ALA A 72 11.23 5.73 -7.41
N ALA A 73 10.15 5.62 -8.20
CA ALA A 73 9.58 6.74 -8.94
C ALA A 73 9.13 7.88 -8.00
N HIS A 74 8.46 7.56 -6.89
CA HIS A 74 8.04 8.55 -5.89
C HIS A 74 9.23 9.26 -5.23
N LEU A 75 10.30 8.53 -4.96
CA LEU A 75 11.53 9.07 -4.37
C LEU A 75 12.43 9.78 -5.40
N GLY A 76 12.09 9.77 -6.69
CA GLY A 76 12.95 10.29 -7.75
C GLY A 76 14.23 9.47 -7.97
N VAL A 77 14.24 8.21 -7.54
CA VAL A 77 15.36 7.28 -7.69
C VAL A 77 15.25 6.55 -9.03
N GLU A 78 16.31 6.61 -9.81
CA GLU A 78 16.42 5.82 -11.04
C GLU A 78 16.90 4.40 -10.71
N VAL A 79 16.13 3.38 -11.14
CA VAL A 79 16.50 1.96 -10.98
C VAL A 79 17.11 1.45 -12.28
N LYS A 80 18.32 0.91 -12.19
CA LYS A 80 19.02 0.25 -13.29
C LYS A 80 19.33 -1.19 -12.88
N GLN A 81 19.30 -2.12 -13.85
CA GLN A 81 19.81 -3.45 -13.59
C GLN A 81 21.34 -3.39 -13.47
N ALA A 82 21.86 -4.02 -12.43
CA ALA A 82 23.29 -4.27 -12.35
C ALA A 82 23.70 -5.19 -13.51
N PRO A 83 24.92 -5.02 -14.08
CA PRO A 83 25.41 -5.85 -15.18
C PRO A 83 25.53 -7.33 -14.82
#